data_AF-A0A374I6H0-F1
#
_entry.id   AF-A0A374I6H0-F1
#
_cell.length_a   1.000
_cell.length_b   1.000
_cell.length_c   1.000
_cell.angle_alpha   90.00
_cell.angle_beta   90.00
_cell.angle_gamma   90.00
#
_symmetry.space_group_name_H-M   'P 1'
#
loop_
_entity.id
_entity.type
_entity.pdbx_description
1 polymer ?
#
loop_
_entity_poly.entity_id
_entity_poly.type
_entity_poly.pdbx_seq_one_letter_code
_entity_poly.pdbx_strand_id
1 'polypeptide(L)'
;MNHDETLTVVANRDTIEDKEKFAELLIKKCKDNSFQSIKFSTDYGYATSLELQVYLWSDQIKGRDPVMEIEYLPVEWGKEYDIVHNSENF
;
A
#
# COMPACT_ATOMS: atom_id res chain seq x y z
N MET A 1 -2.37 8.17 -15.61
CA MET A 1 -2.48 8.62 -14.20
C MET A 1 -1.07 8.58 -13.63
N ASN A 2 -0.63 9.63 -12.94
CA ASN A 2 0.69 9.65 -12.31
C ASN A 2 0.53 9.03 -10.92
N HIS A 3 1.19 7.91 -10.67
CA HIS A 3 1.28 7.30 -9.34
C HIS A 3 2.46 7.96 -8.61
N ASP A 4 2.24 8.42 -7.38
CA ASP A 4 3.32 9.04 -6.60
C ASP A 4 4.32 7.97 -6.14
N GLU A 5 3.81 6.80 -5.72
CA GLU A 5 4.62 5.70 -5.23
C GLU A 5 4.07 4.33 -5.66
N THR A 6 4.98 3.43 -6.00
CA THR A 6 4.67 2.02 -6.29
C THR A 6 5.23 1.14 -5.18
N LEU A 7 4.37 0.28 -4.63
CA LEU A 7 4.71 -0.71 -3.62
C LEU A 7 4.72 -2.13 -4.22
N THR A 8 5.85 -2.81 -4.13
CA THR A 8 5.92 -4.24 -4.44
C THR A 8 5.53 -5.08 -3.21
N VAL A 9 4.51 -5.92 -3.36
CA VAL A 9 4.01 -6.82 -2.31
C VAL A 9 4.33 -8.27 -2.69
N VAL A 10 4.96 -9.00 -1.79
CA VAL A 10 5.16 -10.45 -1.93
C VAL A 10 4.17 -11.19 -1.02
N ALA A 11 3.27 -11.96 -1.62
CA ALA A 11 2.20 -12.65 -0.91
C ALA A 11 2.68 -13.88 -0.13
N ASN A 12 3.85 -14.43 -0.48
CA ASN A 12 4.48 -15.63 0.11
C ASN A 12 3.52 -16.83 0.14
N ARG A 13 2.88 -17.11 -1.00
CA ARG A 13 1.92 -18.21 -1.18
C ARG A 13 1.85 -18.61 -2.64
N ASP A 14 1.42 -19.84 -2.91
CA ASP A 14 1.38 -20.37 -4.28
C ASP A 14 0.23 -19.79 -5.13
N THR A 15 -0.89 -19.41 -4.50
CA THR A 15 -2.06 -18.86 -5.19
C THR A 15 -2.77 -17.79 -4.35
N ILE A 16 -3.51 -16.91 -5.03
CA ILE A 16 -4.48 -16.00 -4.42
C ILE A 16 -5.84 -16.38 -4.98
N GLU A 17 -6.63 -17.12 -4.20
CA GLU A 17 -7.95 -17.64 -4.63
C GLU A 17 -8.96 -16.50 -4.79
N ASP A 18 -9.03 -15.62 -3.80
CA ASP A 18 -9.93 -14.47 -3.77
C ASP A 18 -9.10 -13.17 -3.83
N LYS A 19 -9.00 -12.62 -5.05
CA LYS A 19 -8.23 -11.41 -5.32
C LYS A 19 -8.87 -10.18 -4.66
N GLU A 20 -10.19 -10.09 -4.62
CA GLU A 20 -10.89 -8.94 -4.02
C GLU A 20 -10.65 -8.89 -2.51
N LYS A 21 -10.87 -10.00 -1.81
CA LYS A 21 -10.60 -10.09 -0.37
C LYS A 21 -9.13 -9.88 -0.04
N PHE A 22 -8.22 -10.29 -0.93
CA PHE A 22 -6.80 -10.02 -0.76
C PHE A 22 -6.48 -8.53 -0.96
N ALA A 23 -7.13 -7.84 -1.92
CA ALA A 23 -6.99 -6.41 -2.10
C ALA A 23 -7.46 -5.62 -0.87
N GLU A 24 -8.62 -5.99 -0.31
CA GLU A 24 -9.15 -5.39 0.92
C GLU A 24 -8.17 -5.55 2.09
N LEU A 25 -7.55 -6.72 2.21
CA LEU A 25 -6.51 -6.96 3.22
C LEU A 25 -5.29 -6.05 3.02
N LEU A 26 -4.82 -5.88 1.78
CA LEU A 26 -3.67 -5.01 1.49
C LEU A 26 -3.99 -3.55 1.76
N ILE A 27 -5.16 -3.07 1.37
CA ILE A 27 -5.63 -1.71 1.68
C ILE A 27 -5.69 -1.50 3.19
N LYS A 28 -6.23 -2.47 3.94
CA LYS A 28 -6.24 -2.41 5.41
C LYS A 28 -4.82 -2.37 5.98
N LYS A 29 -3.88 -3.15 5.44
CA LYS A 29 -2.47 -3.12 5.88
C LYS A 29 -1.77 -1.79 5.59
N CYS A 30 -2.05 -1.16 4.44
CA CYS A 30 -1.62 0.20 4.15
C CYS A 30 -2.18 1.17 5.19
N LYS A 31 -3.48 1.05 5.51
CA LYS A 31 -4.15 1.90 6.50
C LYS A 31 -3.57 1.76 7.91
N ASP A 32 -3.30 0.52 8.31
CA ASP A 32 -2.81 0.19 9.65
C ASP A 32 -1.26 0.31 9.75
N ASN A 33 -0.57 0.67 8.67
CA ASN A 33 0.90 0.65 8.55
C ASN A 33 1.52 -0.65 9.09
N SER A 34 0.90 -1.80 8.76
CA SER A 34 1.16 -3.09 9.41
C SER A 34 1.81 -4.13 8.50
N PHE A 35 2.57 -3.65 7.51
CA PHE A 35 3.43 -4.53 6.72
C PHE A 35 4.59 -5.05 7.55
N GLN A 36 5.07 -6.25 7.20
CA GLN A 36 6.11 -6.93 7.97
C GLN A 36 7.50 -6.33 7.75
N SER A 37 7.81 -5.94 6.51
CA SER A 37 9.16 -5.54 6.07
C SER A 37 9.30 -4.04 5.76
N ILE A 38 8.19 -3.31 5.72
CA ILE A 38 8.18 -1.87 5.43
C ILE A 38 7.33 -1.16 6.48
N LYS A 39 7.69 0.08 6.80
CA LYS A 39 6.86 1.02 7.52
C LYS A 39 6.88 2.33 6.76
N PHE A 40 5.71 2.89 6.51
CA PHE A 40 5.60 4.24 5.95
C PHE A 40 5.99 5.24 7.05
N SER A 41 6.89 6.18 6.74
CA SER A 41 7.04 7.40 7.55
C SER A 41 5.90 8.33 7.17
N THR A 42 5.20 8.83 8.17
CA THR A 42 4.06 9.74 8.00
C THR A 42 4.47 11.18 8.28
N ASP A 43 5.76 11.43 8.49
CA ASP A 43 6.29 12.70 8.99
C ASP A 43 6.17 13.84 7.95
N TYR A 44 6.06 13.48 6.67
CA TYR A 44 5.93 14.40 5.54
C TYR A 44 4.55 14.35 4.85
N GLY A 45 3.57 13.68 5.46
CA GLY A 45 2.27 13.40 4.85
C GLY A 45 2.25 12.09 4.06
N TYR A 46 1.06 11.68 3.60
CA TYR A 46 0.85 10.45 2.86
C TYR A 46 0.88 10.67 1.34
N ALA A 47 1.35 9.68 0.58
CA ALA A 47 1.26 9.67 -0.88
C ALA A 47 -0.19 9.87 -1.36
N THR A 48 -0.41 10.65 -2.42
CA THR A 48 -1.77 10.92 -2.92
C THR A 48 -2.35 9.77 -3.75
N SER A 49 -1.49 8.86 -4.20
CA SER A 49 -1.84 7.61 -4.87
C SER A 49 -0.77 6.56 -4.60
N LEU A 50 -1.21 5.33 -4.31
CA LEU A 50 -0.35 4.16 -4.13
C LEU A 50 -0.73 3.09 -5.15
N GLU A 51 0.24 2.64 -5.92
CA GLU A 51 0.09 1.46 -6.78
C GLU A 51 0.71 0.25 -6.08
N LEU A 52 -0.07 -0.81 -5.86
CA LEU A 52 0.44 -2.05 -5.27
C LEU A 52 0.59 -3.10 -6.37
N GLN A 53 1.82 -3.57 -6.57
CA GLN A 53 2.15 -4.66 -7.48
C GLN A 53 2.38 -5.94 -6.69
N VAL A 54 1.49 -6.91 -6.85
CA VAL A 54 1.50 -8.14 -6.06
C VAL A 54 2.17 -9.27 -6.84
N TYR A 55 3.14 -9.91 -6.19
CA TYR A 55 3.81 -11.13 -6.65
C TYR A 55 3.57 -12.25 -5.65
N LEU A 56 3.55 -13.49 -6.12
CA LEU A 56 3.41 -14.66 -5.25
C LEU A 56 4.68 -14.91 -4.45
N TRP A 57 5.82 -14.83 -5.15
CA TRP A 57 7.17 -15.07 -4.62
C TRP A 57 8.14 -13.99 -5.09
N SER A 58 9.19 -13.71 -4.31
CA SER A 58 10.12 -12.61 -4.56
C SER A 58 10.98 -12.79 -5.83
N ASP A 59 11.24 -14.02 -6.25
CA ASP A 59 11.98 -14.33 -7.48
C ASP A 59 11.21 -13.90 -8.75
N GLN A 60 9.88 -13.79 -8.67
CA GLN A 60 9.04 -13.37 -9.78
C GLN A 60 9.14 -11.87 -10.08
N ILE A 61 9.59 -11.05 -9.12
CA ILE A 61 9.71 -9.60 -9.27
C ILE A 61 10.62 -9.24 -10.47
N LYS A 62 11.62 -10.08 -10.76
CA LYS A 62 12.52 -9.87 -11.91
C LYS A 62 12.04 -10.66 -13.12
N GLY A 63 11.39 -9.97 -14.05
CA GLY A 63 11.09 -10.50 -15.38
C GLY A 63 9.75 -11.25 -15.50
N ARG A 64 8.86 -11.10 -14.51
CA ARG A 64 7.44 -11.45 -14.66
C ARG A 64 6.55 -10.27 -14.32
N ASP A 65 5.37 -10.27 -14.90
CA ASP A 65 4.32 -9.33 -14.56
C ASP A 65 3.70 -9.70 -13.19
N PRO A 66 3.20 -8.71 -12.44
CA PRO A 66 2.50 -8.96 -11.19
C PRO A 66 1.24 -9.80 -11.43
N VAL A 67 0.87 -10.61 -10.44
CA VAL A 67 -0.37 -11.42 -10.49
C VAL A 67 -1.63 -10.59 -10.23
N MET A 68 -1.43 -9.40 -9.66
CA MET A 68 -2.47 -8.43 -9.33
C MET A 68 -1.85 -7.04 -9.17
N GLU A 69 -2.55 -6.03 -9.69
CA GLU A 69 -2.25 -4.61 -9.49
C GLU A 69 -3.43 -3.95 -8.81
N ILE A 70 -3.16 -3.10 -7.82
CA ILE A 70 -4.18 -2.38 -7.07
C ILE A 70 -3.82 -0.90 -7.06
N GLU A 71 -4.72 -0.07 -7.55
CA GLU A 71 -4.63 1.37 -7.35
C GLU A 71 -5.39 1.74 -6.08
N TYR A 72 -4.66 2.30 -5.12
CA TYR A 72 -5.23 2.84 -3.89
C TYR A 72 -5.09 4.36 -3.89
N LEU A 73 -6.23 5.05 -3.95
CA LEU A 73 -6.33 6.49 -3.83
C LEU A 73 -6.77 6.84 -2.41
N PRO A 74 -5.87 7.25 -1.51
CA PRO A 74 -6.21 7.69 -0.16
C PRO A 74 -6.86 9.08 -0.16
N VAL A 75 -7.94 9.29 -0.93
CA VAL A 75 -8.71 10.55 -1.02
C VAL A 75 -9.22 11.03 0.35
N GLU A 76 -9.23 10.16 1.36
CA GLU A 76 -9.70 10.45 2.72
C GLU A 76 -8.59 10.70 3.76
N TRP A 77 -7.31 10.47 3.44
CA TRP A 77 -6.22 10.68 4.40
C TRP A 77 -5.73 12.13 4.36
N GLY A 78 -6.53 12.99 4.99
CA GLY A 78 -6.27 14.44 5.04
C GLY A 78 -7.48 15.32 5.33
N LYS A 79 -8.66 14.77 5.62
CA LYS A 79 -9.78 15.60 6.11
C LYS A 79 -9.78 15.82 7.62
N GLU A 80 -9.06 15.00 8.40
CA GLU A 80 -8.96 15.16 9.86
C GLU A 80 -7.52 15.20 10.40
N TYR A 81 -6.50 14.86 9.60
CA TYR A 81 -5.12 14.87 10.07
C TYR A 81 -4.27 15.81 9.25
N ASP A 82 -4.13 17.02 9.78
CA ASP A 82 -3.18 18.01 9.33
C ASP A 82 -2.10 18.14 10.42
N ILE A 83 -0.91 17.61 10.14
CA ILE A 83 0.23 17.63 11.06
C ILE A 83 0.68 19.09 11.34
N VAL A 84 0.32 20.02 10.46
CA VAL A 84 0.58 21.46 10.62
C VAL A 84 -0.43 22.10 11.59
N HIS A 85 -1.67 21.60 11.66
CA HIS A 85 -2.74 22.19 12.48
C HIS A 85 -3.11 21.42 13.77
N ASN A 86 -2.71 20.14 13.91
CA ASN A 86 -3.02 19.29 15.07
C ASN A 86 -1.78 18.98 15.94
N SER A 87 -0.90 19.96 16.15
CA SER A 87 0.33 19.80 16.94
C SER A 87 0.09 19.54 18.44
N GLU A 88 -1.14 19.67 18.93
CA GLU A 88 -1.49 19.52 20.36
C GLU A 88 -1.50 18.07 20.86
N ASN A 89 -1.28 17.08 19.99
CA ASN A 89 -1.15 15.67 20.38
C ASN A 89 0.30 15.19 20.50
N PHE A 90 1.29 16.11 20.49
CA PHE A 90 2.72 15.85 20.72
C PHE A 90 3.27 16.67 21.89
#